data_AF-G2XXF4-F1
#
_entry.id   AF-G2XXF4-F1
#
_cell.length_a   1.000
_cell.length_b   1.000
_cell.length_c   1.000
_cell.angle_alpha   90.00
_cell.angle_beta   90.00
_cell.angle_gamma   90.00
#
_symmetry.space_group_name_H-M   'P 1'
#
loop_
_entity.id
_entity.type
_entity.pdbx_description
1 polymer ?
#
loop_
_entity_poly.entity_id
_entity_poly.type
_entity_poly.pdbx_seq_one_letter_code
_entity_poly.pdbx_strand_id
1 'polypeptide(L)'
;MLNSSYDKVYNISVNSLAGGADGHEFQLTEDGGAMMNNYHTTIADCRPVGGPNGGKVLTGSFQEVDIETGWVRHTWNALDHFGLNESFTAYVDEEWGWDWFHMNSLQKTREGHYLISSRHLRMIAYINGTDGSKIWQVGGYNNDFTDLSDGNATNFAFQHHARFVNDDLTEITFFDNHNMYINSPTPNCTTDCSRGMKIKLNYHNMTVKLVHQFYHPKSVQAWAEGGIHALDNGNFLVGYGVVPSFVEFTETGEIAMEIQTRPWYVASGRGTDLYRVYKFDWVAQPSWKPVMVEVRQILYISWNGATEVDSWALYGGSSPTTMHHLLTMPKTGFETGVRPSNSSAFYQAIALDKDGNELDSTEILEMYRLSSPTLLRIP
;
A
#
# COMPACT_ATOMS: atom_id res chain seq x y z
N MET A 1 1.41 5.69 -13.26
CA MET A 1 2.34 4.55 -13.20
C MET A 1 3.76 5.04 -13.48
N LEU A 2 4.75 4.51 -12.77
CA LEU A 2 6.16 4.89 -12.93
C LEU A 2 6.99 3.68 -13.41
N ASN A 3 8.05 3.90 -14.18
CA ASN A 3 9.05 2.87 -14.51
C ASN A 3 10.16 2.78 -13.45
N SER A 4 11.18 1.95 -13.68
CA SER A 4 12.38 1.81 -12.82
C SER A 4 13.27 3.05 -12.74
N SER A 5 13.00 4.08 -13.54
CA SER A 5 13.65 5.39 -13.47
C SER A 5 12.76 6.46 -12.86
N TYR A 6 11.62 6.06 -12.29
CA TYR A 6 10.59 6.92 -11.72
C TYR A 6 9.92 7.86 -12.73
N ASP A 7 10.07 7.60 -14.03
CA ASP A 7 9.41 8.36 -15.07
C ASP A 7 7.95 7.91 -15.19
N LYS A 8 7.05 8.88 -15.35
CA LYS A 8 5.64 8.61 -15.58
C LYS A 8 5.43 8.02 -16.97
N VAL A 9 5.11 6.73 -17.03
CA VAL A 9 4.84 6.01 -18.30
C VAL A 9 3.40 6.20 -18.74
N TYR A 10 2.46 6.02 -17.81
CA TYR A 10 1.03 6.13 -18.06
C TYR A 10 0.34 6.97 -16.99
N ASN A 11 -0.65 7.75 -17.43
CA ASN A 11 -1.55 8.53 -16.59
C ASN A 11 -2.98 8.17 -16.94
N ILE A 12 -3.56 7.26 -16.16
CA ILE A 12 -4.90 6.70 -16.40
C ILE A 12 -5.81 6.98 -15.21
N SER A 13 -7.10 6.99 -15.47
CA SER A 13 -8.15 7.13 -14.46
C SER A 13 -9.38 6.34 -14.90
N VAL A 14 -10.38 6.27 -14.03
CA VAL A 14 -11.74 5.88 -14.45
C VAL A 14 -12.30 6.93 -15.42
N ASN A 15 -13.23 6.53 -16.26
CA ASN A 15 -13.83 7.37 -17.29
C ASN A 15 -15.35 7.38 -17.12
N SER A 16 -15.95 8.57 -17.24
CA SER A 16 -17.41 8.78 -17.10
C SER A 16 -17.98 8.41 -15.73
N LEU A 17 -17.13 8.31 -14.70
CA LEU A 17 -17.53 8.26 -13.29
C LEU A 17 -17.12 9.56 -12.59
N ALA A 18 -18.06 10.18 -11.88
CA ALA A 18 -17.77 11.35 -11.08
C ALA A 18 -16.74 11.02 -9.98
N GLY A 19 -15.95 11.99 -9.53
CA GLY A 19 -14.94 11.78 -8.49
C GLY A 19 -13.60 11.19 -8.98
N GLY A 20 -13.56 10.55 -10.16
CA GLY A 20 -12.33 9.97 -10.71
C GLY A 20 -11.86 8.71 -9.97
N ALA A 21 -10.68 8.20 -10.30
CA ALA A 21 -10.15 7.01 -9.63
C ALA A 21 -9.90 7.30 -8.14
N ASP A 22 -10.33 6.39 -7.28
CA ASP A 22 -10.10 6.46 -5.85
C ASP A 22 -8.70 5.93 -5.47
N GLY A 23 -8.19 6.36 -4.32
CA GLY A 23 -6.84 6.02 -3.86
C GLY A 23 -6.68 4.66 -3.18
N HIS A 24 -7.76 3.92 -2.91
CA HIS A 24 -7.68 2.66 -2.17
C HIS A 24 -7.13 1.50 -3.01
N GLU A 25 -7.39 1.49 -4.33
CA GLU A 25 -6.97 0.38 -5.18
C GLU A 25 -6.54 0.77 -6.58
N PHE A 26 -5.42 0.16 -7.00
CA PHE A 26 -4.94 0.17 -8.36
C PHE A 26 -4.26 -1.17 -8.67
N GLN A 27 -4.71 -1.88 -9.69
CA GLN A 27 -4.06 -3.12 -10.11
C GLN A 27 -4.00 -3.22 -11.64
N LEU A 28 -2.83 -3.57 -12.17
CA LEU A 28 -2.69 -3.94 -13.58
C LEU A 28 -3.22 -5.35 -13.82
N THR A 29 -3.89 -5.55 -14.95
CA THR A 29 -4.30 -6.87 -15.43
C THR A 29 -3.29 -7.39 -16.44
N GLU A 30 -3.18 -8.71 -16.55
CA GLU A 30 -2.21 -9.37 -17.44
C GLU A 30 -2.45 -9.05 -18.93
N ASP A 31 -3.68 -8.68 -19.29
CA ASP A 31 -4.12 -8.35 -20.65
C ASP A 31 -4.05 -6.84 -20.96
N GLY A 32 -3.16 -6.10 -20.29
CA GLY A 32 -2.91 -4.68 -20.57
C GLY A 32 -4.03 -3.74 -20.11
N GLY A 33 -4.83 -4.17 -19.13
CA GLY A 33 -5.82 -3.34 -18.46
C GLY A 33 -5.30 -2.84 -17.11
N ALA A 34 -6.07 -1.94 -16.51
CA ALA A 34 -5.88 -1.47 -15.15
C ALA A 34 -7.24 -1.33 -14.48
N MET A 35 -7.33 -1.85 -13.26
CA MET A 35 -8.49 -1.71 -12.42
C MET A 35 -8.28 -0.63 -11.38
N MET A 36 -9.31 0.18 -11.19
CA MET A 36 -9.37 1.23 -10.19
C MET A 36 -10.77 1.25 -9.59
N ASN A 37 -10.85 1.40 -8.27
CA ASN A 37 -12.11 1.73 -7.63
C ASN A 37 -12.43 3.23 -7.80
N ASN A 38 -13.68 3.58 -7.51
CA ASN A 38 -14.21 4.92 -7.57
C ASN A 38 -15.27 5.08 -6.49
N TYR A 39 -15.29 6.25 -5.87
CA TYR A 39 -16.38 6.70 -5.02
C TYR A 39 -17.06 7.90 -5.65
N HIS A 40 -18.39 7.86 -5.70
CA HIS A 40 -19.18 8.99 -6.17
C HIS A 40 -20.52 9.08 -5.44
N THR A 41 -21.01 10.30 -5.28
CA THR A 41 -22.32 10.54 -4.67
C THR A 41 -23.42 10.28 -5.68
N THR A 42 -24.45 9.55 -5.26
CA THR A 42 -25.69 9.36 -6.02
C THR A 42 -26.91 9.45 -5.10
N ILE A 43 -28.09 9.45 -5.70
CA ILE A 43 -29.37 9.50 -4.98
C ILE A 43 -29.99 8.11 -4.93
N ALA A 44 -30.40 7.68 -3.74
CA ALA A 44 -31.00 6.36 -3.53
C ALA A 44 -32.22 6.43 -2.61
N ASP A 45 -33.01 5.35 -2.60
CA ASP A 45 -34.08 5.17 -1.62
C ASP A 45 -33.50 4.66 -0.29
N CYS A 46 -33.28 5.57 0.65
CA CYS A 46 -32.68 5.26 1.95
C CYS A 46 -33.72 4.87 3.02
N ARG A 47 -35.00 4.73 2.68
CA ARG A 47 -36.05 4.29 3.63
C ARG A 47 -35.73 2.96 4.35
N PRO A 48 -35.13 1.94 3.70
CA PRO A 48 -34.78 0.68 4.37
C PRO A 48 -33.79 0.82 5.53
N VAL A 49 -33.06 1.94 5.59
CA VAL A 49 -32.06 2.24 6.63
C VAL A 49 -32.45 3.42 7.52
N GLY A 50 -33.74 3.82 7.49
CA GLY A 50 -34.26 4.93 8.29
C GLY A 50 -34.01 6.32 7.71
N GLY A 51 -33.51 6.42 6.48
CA GLY A 51 -33.33 7.67 5.74
C GLY A 51 -34.53 8.06 4.87
N PRO A 52 -34.43 9.16 4.11
CA PRO A 52 -35.47 9.61 3.19
C PRO A 52 -35.48 8.80 1.88
N ASN A 53 -36.60 8.87 1.15
CA ASN A 53 -36.58 8.55 -0.28
C ASN A 53 -35.86 9.70 -1.01
N GLY A 54 -34.82 9.38 -1.78
CA GLY A 54 -33.98 10.37 -2.43
C GLY A 54 -32.86 10.92 -1.55
N GLY A 55 -32.34 10.10 -0.62
CA GLY A 55 -31.16 10.44 0.18
C GLY A 55 -29.88 10.36 -0.64
N LYS A 56 -28.87 11.13 -0.25
CA LYS A 56 -27.53 11.06 -0.86
C LYS A 56 -26.77 9.88 -0.26
N VAL A 57 -26.16 9.06 -1.11
CA VAL A 57 -25.25 7.99 -0.72
C VAL A 57 -23.93 8.16 -1.44
N LEU A 58 -22.82 7.95 -0.73
CA LEU A 58 -21.51 7.76 -1.35
C LEU A 58 -21.42 6.28 -1.71
N THR A 59 -21.44 5.99 -3.01
CA THR A 59 -21.45 4.60 -3.50
C THR A 59 -20.09 4.17 -4.01
N GLY A 60 -19.84 2.86 -3.95
CA GLY A 60 -18.65 2.22 -4.48
C GLY A 60 -18.86 1.72 -5.90
N SER A 61 -17.87 1.92 -6.75
CA SER A 61 -17.81 1.36 -8.11
C SER A 61 -16.37 1.00 -8.44
N PHE A 62 -16.18 0.21 -9.49
CA PHE A 62 -14.86 0.05 -10.09
C PHE A 62 -14.95 0.01 -11.60
N GLN A 63 -13.83 0.34 -12.24
CA GLN A 63 -13.66 0.16 -13.67
C GLN A 63 -12.38 -0.60 -13.96
N GLU A 64 -12.46 -1.40 -15.01
CA GLU A 64 -11.29 -1.85 -15.74
C GLU A 64 -11.16 -0.99 -16.99
N VAL A 65 -9.98 -0.39 -17.19
CA VAL A 65 -9.67 0.43 -18.36
C VAL A 65 -8.47 -0.14 -19.09
N ASP A 66 -8.43 0.02 -20.40
CA ASP A 66 -7.26 -0.26 -21.22
C ASP A 66 -6.16 0.78 -20.96
N ILE A 67 -4.93 0.35 -20.68
CA ILE A 67 -3.87 1.27 -20.26
C ILE A 67 -3.36 2.18 -21.39
N GLU A 68 -3.44 1.71 -22.64
CA GLU A 68 -2.91 2.43 -23.81
C GLU A 68 -3.92 3.46 -24.31
N THR A 69 -5.19 3.07 -24.38
CA THR A 69 -6.27 3.87 -24.99
C THR A 69 -7.10 4.65 -23.96
N GLY A 70 -7.09 4.23 -22.69
CA GLY A 70 -7.97 4.77 -21.65
C GLY A 70 -9.45 4.39 -21.84
N TRP A 71 -9.74 3.42 -22.70
CA TRP A 71 -11.11 2.95 -22.93
C TRP A 71 -11.59 2.06 -21.79
N VAL A 72 -12.85 2.24 -21.40
CA VAL A 72 -13.50 1.41 -20.38
C VAL A 72 -13.76 0.02 -20.96
N ARG A 73 -13.22 -1.00 -20.30
CA ARG A 73 -13.47 -2.41 -20.60
C ARG A 73 -14.64 -2.94 -19.77
N HIS A 74 -14.75 -2.50 -18.52
CA HIS A 74 -15.80 -2.92 -17.59
C HIS A 74 -16.13 -1.81 -16.60
N THR A 75 -17.40 -1.71 -16.20
CA THR A 75 -17.86 -0.86 -15.09
C THR A 75 -18.79 -1.67 -14.22
N TRP A 76 -18.58 -1.61 -12.91
CA TRP A 76 -19.38 -2.29 -11.91
C TRP A 76 -19.80 -1.30 -10.82
N ASN A 77 -21.09 -1.31 -10.43
CA ASN A 77 -21.62 -0.43 -9.39
C ASN A 77 -22.24 -1.22 -8.25
N ALA A 78 -21.91 -0.87 -7.01
CA ALA A 78 -22.40 -1.61 -5.84
C ALA A 78 -23.94 -1.61 -5.69
N LEU A 79 -24.61 -0.52 -6.06
CA LEU A 79 -26.06 -0.38 -5.94
C LEU A 79 -26.85 -1.32 -6.86
N ASP A 80 -26.22 -1.84 -7.91
CA ASP A 80 -26.86 -2.81 -8.81
C ASP A 80 -26.91 -4.21 -8.19
N HIS A 81 -26.12 -4.47 -7.15
CA HIS A 81 -25.84 -5.82 -6.64
C HIS A 81 -26.00 -5.99 -5.12
N PHE A 82 -26.00 -4.91 -4.34
CA PHE A 82 -26.08 -4.95 -2.87
C PHE A 82 -27.12 -3.95 -2.34
N GLY A 83 -27.79 -4.32 -1.25
CA GLY A 83 -28.78 -3.48 -0.58
C GLY A 83 -28.17 -2.54 0.46
N LEU A 84 -28.71 -1.32 0.57
CA LEU A 84 -28.28 -0.34 1.58
C LEU A 84 -28.40 -0.86 3.03
N ASN A 85 -29.42 -1.70 3.29
CA ASN A 85 -29.68 -2.31 4.59
C ASN A 85 -28.64 -3.37 4.99
N GLU A 86 -27.70 -3.72 4.11
CA GLU A 86 -26.56 -4.59 4.44
C GLU A 86 -25.43 -3.84 5.15
N SER A 87 -25.46 -2.50 5.18
CA SER A 87 -24.42 -1.72 5.83
C SER A 87 -24.47 -1.87 7.36
N PHE A 88 -23.29 -2.01 7.97
CA PHE A 88 -23.10 -1.97 9.43
C PHE A 88 -22.86 -0.55 9.95
N THR A 89 -22.94 0.46 9.10
CA THR A 89 -22.94 1.87 9.49
C THR A 89 -24.37 2.39 9.53
N ALA A 90 -24.64 3.40 10.37
CA ALA A 90 -25.95 4.04 10.41
C ALA A 90 -26.07 5.08 9.30
N TYR A 91 -27.25 5.22 8.71
CA TYR A 91 -27.54 6.30 7.78
C TYR A 91 -27.26 7.66 8.43
N VAL A 92 -26.54 8.51 7.70
CA VAL A 92 -26.26 9.89 8.07
C VAL A 92 -26.53 10.79 6.86
N ASP A 93 -27.21 11.92 7.07
CA ASP A 93 -27.41 12.91 6.01
C ASP A 93 -26.20 13.84 5.97
N GLU A 94 -25.29 13.56 5.04
CA GLU A 94 -24.04 14.29 4.86
C GLU A 94 -23.95 14.92 3.47
N GLU A 95 -23.16 15.99 3.36
CA GLU A 95 -23.01 16.77 2.12
C GLU A 95 -22.64 15.90 0.91
N TRP A 96 -21.71 14.96 1.14
CA TRP A 96 -21.15 14.02 0.15
C TRP A 96 -21.89 12.68 0.09
N GLY A 97 -22.97 12.54 0.87
CA GLY A 97 -23.76 11.32 0.99
C GLY A 97 -23.20 10.33 1.99
N TRP A 98 -24.09 9.47 2.50
CA TRP A 98 -23.75 8.41 3.43
C TRP A 98 -22.88 7.34 2.76
N ASP A 99 -21.67 7.13 3.27
CA ASP A 99 -20.79 6.03 2.85
C ASP A 99 -21.29 4.70 3.41
N TRP A 100 -22.07 3.99 2.61
CA TRP A 100 -22.70 2.75 3.03
C TRP A 100 -21.90 1.50 2.65
N PHE A 101 -21.06 1.59 1.60
CA PHE A 101 -20.39 0.44 0.99
C PHE A 101 -18.87 0.40 1.25
N HIS A 102 -18.16 1.50 1.06
CA HIS A 102 -16.72 1.62 1.29
C HIS A 102 -15.88 0.43 0.77
N MET A 103 -15.72 0.33 -0.55
CA MET A 103 -14.89 -0.69 -1.19
C MET A 103 -13.41 -0.30 -1.18
N ASN A 104 -12.59 -1.04 -0.43
CA ASN A 104 -11.20 -0.68 -0.19
C ASN A 104 -10.17 -1.64 -0.79
N SER A 105 -10.62 -2.70 -1.47
CA SER A 105 -9.74 -3.54 -2.26
C SER A 105 -10.49 -4.28 -3.36
N LEU A 106 -9.78 -4.52 -4.46
CA LEU A 106 -10.25 -5.20 -5.66
C LEU A 106 -9.11 -6.08 -6.20
N GLN A 107 -9.44 -7.26 -6.72
CA GLN A 107 -8.52 -8.13 -7.45
C GLN A 107 -9.26 -8.84 -8.59
N LYS A 108 -8.74 -8.79 -9.82
CA LYS A 108 -9.20 -9.64 -10.93
C LYS A 108 -8.51 -11.00 -10.84
N THR A 109 -9.29 -12.06 -10.98
CA THR A 109 -8.77 -13.42 -11.08
C THR A 109 -8.51 -13.78 -12.53
N ARG A 110 -7.70 -14.81 -12.74
CA ARG A 110 -7.44 -15.40 -14.06
C ARG A 110 -8.71 -15.88 -14.79
N GLU A 111 -9.78 -16.14 -14.05
CA GLU A 111 -11.09 -16.51 -14.59
C GLU A 111 -11.89 -15.30 -15.10
N GLY A 112 -11.36 -14.08 -14.93
CA GLY A 112 -12.04 -12.84 -15.31
C GLY A 112 -13.11 -12.40 -14.30
N HIS A 113 -13.10 -12.93 -13.09
CA HIS A 113 -13.98 -12.54 -11.99
C HIS A 113 -13.25 -11.60 -11.03
N TYR A 114 -13.97 -11.00 -10.08
CA TYR A 114 -13.42 -9.98 -9.20
C TYR A 114 -13.61 -10.34 -7.73
N LEU A 115 -12.55 -10.30 -6.94
CA LEU A 115 -12.60 -10.32 -5.49
C LEU A 115 -12.68 -8.88 -4.98
N ILE A 116 -13.70 -8.56 -4.18
CA ILE A 116 -13.86 -7.24 -3.56
C ILE A 116 -13.93 -7.34 -2.04
N SER A 117 -13.49 -6.28 -1.36
CA SER A 117 -13.69 -6.09 0.08
C SER A 117 -14.49 -4.84 0.33
N SER A 118 -15.60 -4.97 1.06
CA SER A 118 -16.39 -3.86 1.55
C SER A 118 -16.21 -3.70 3.05
N ARG A 119 -15.66 -2.55 3.45
CA ARG A 119 -15.41 -2.19 4.85
C ARG A 119 -16.72 -2.09 5.62
N HIS A 120 -17.73 -1.44 5.04
CA HIS A 120 -18.98 -1.12 5.73
C HIS A 120 -20.01 -2.25 5.71
N LEU A 121 -19.91 -3.21 4.78
CA LEU A 121 -20.71 -4.44 4.83
C LEU A 121 -20.01 -5.56 5.61
N ARG A 122 -18.76 -5.34 6.04
CA ARG A 122 -17.92 -6.30 6.78
C ARG A 122 -17.80 -7.64 6.05
N MET A 123 -17.57 -7.57 4.74
CA MET A 123 -17.62 -8.72 3.86
C MET A 123 -16.55 -8.70 2.77
N ILE A 124 -16.20 -9.90 2.33
CA ILE A 124 -15.41 -10.16 1.13
C ILE A 124 -16.31 -10.94 0.17
N ALA A 125 -16.40 -10.51 -1.08
CA ALA A 125 -17.27 -11.13 -2.08
C ALA A 125 -16.51 -11.43 -3.37
N TYR A 126 -16.90 -12.51 -4.02
CA TYR A 126 -16.45 -12.87 -5.36
C TYR A 126 -17.56 -12.57 -6.37
N ILE A 127 -17.22 -11.78 -7.37
CA ILE A 127 -18.14 -11.15 -8.31
C ILE A 127 -17.88 -11.72 -9.70
N ASN A 128 -18.94 -12.14 -10.37
CA ASN A 128 -18.91 -12.59 -11.74
C ASN A 128 -18.58 -11.41 -12.66
N GLY A 129 -17.45 -11.46 -13.35
CA GLY A 129 -17.04 -10.38 -14.25
C GLY A 129 -17.82 -10.26 -15.56
N THR A 130 -18.77 -11.17 -15.84
CA THR A 130 -19.62 -11.07 -17.04
C THR A 130 -20.87 -10.25 -16.78
N ASP A 131 -21.57 -10.49 -15.67
CA ASP A 131 -22.87 -9.88 -15.34
C ASP A 131 -22.86 -9.07 -14.04
N GLY A 132 -21.73 -9.00 -13.35
CA GLY A 132 -21.55 -8.29 -12.09
C GLY A 132 -22.20 -8.97 -10.89
N SER A 133 -22.81 -10.14 -11.04
CA SER A 133 -23.52 -10.80 -9.94
C SER A 133 -22.58 -11.37 -8.89
N LYS A 134 -23.07 -11.45 -7.65
CA LYS A 134 -22.34 -12.06 -6.54
C LYS A 134 -22.35 -13.58 -6.68
N ILE A 135 -21.17 -14.18 -6.82
CA ILE A 135 -20.98 -15.64 -6.84
C ILE A 135 -21.07 -16.18 -5.42
N TRP A 136 -20.32 -15.58 -4.50
CA TRP A 136 -20.36 -15.89 -3.07
C TRP A 136 -19.89 -14.71 -2.23
N GLN A 137 -20.20 -14.74 -0.94
CA GLN A 137 -19.76 -13.80 0.08
C GLN A 137 -19.34 -14.52 1.36
N VAL A 138 -18.24 -14.08 1.97
CA VAL A 138 -17.86 -14.43 3.33
C VAL A 138 -17.95 -13.20 4.24
N GLY A 139 -18.51 -13.37 5.44
CA GLY A 139 -18.78 -12.29 6.38
C GLY A 139 -20.04 -11.46 6.05
N GLY A 140 -20.31 -10.47 6.88
CA GLY A 140 -21.51 -9.61 6.79
C GLY A 140 -22.83 -10.34 7.06
N TYR A 141 -23.95 -9.69 6.73
CA TYR A 141 -25.29 -10.27 6.95
C TYR A 141 -25.62 -11.46 6.03
N ASN A 142 -25.02 -11.50 4.84
CA ASN A 142 -25.34 -12.45 3.77
C ASN A 142 -24.18 -13.43 3.51
N ASN A 143 -23.61 -13.97 4.58
CA ASN A 143 -22.50 -14.92 4.52
C ASN A 143 -22.96 -16.30 3.99
N ASP A 144 -22.28 -16.80 2.97
CA ASP A 144 -22.60 -18.08 2.31
C ASP A 144 -21.85 -19.29 2.88
N PHE A 145 -20.85 -19.08 3.76
CA PHE A 145 -19.96 -20.14 4.24
C PHE A 145 -20.20 -20.54 5.69
N THR A 146 -20.28 -21.84 5.97
CA THR A 146 -20.25 -22.33 7.36
C THR A 146 -18.84 -22.19 7.93
N ASP A 147 -18.70 -21.43 9.02
CA ASP A 147 -17.44 -21.23 9.74
C ASP A 147 -17.04 -22.51 10.51
N LEU A 148 -15.83 -23.02 10.27
CA LEU A 148 -15.25 -24.21 10.91
C LEU A 148 -14.16 -23.85 11.95
N SER A 149 -14.24 -22.65 12.50
CA SER A 149 -13.27 -22.02 13.40
C SER A 149 -13.97 -21.27 14.53
N ASP A 150 -15.12 -21.79 14.97
CA ASP A 150 -15.94 -21.25 16.06
C ASP A 150 -16.31 -19.77 15.86
N GLY A 151 -16.54 -19.37 14.61
CA GLY A 151 -16.88 -18.00 14.22
C GLY A 151 -15.65 -17.10 13.96
N ASN A 152 -14.44 -17.59 14.24
CA ASN A 152 -13.21 -16.78 14.15
C ASN A 152 -12.73 -16.57 12.70
N ALA A 153 -13.34 -17.22 11.70
CA ALA A 153 -13.08 -16.98 10.29
C ALA A 153 -14.06 -15.94 9.69
N THR A 154 -15.21 -15.72 10.32
CA THR A 154 -16.25 -14.78 9.84
C THR A 154 -16.53 -13.59 10.76
N ASN A 155 -15.93 -13.52 11.96
CA ASN A 155 -16.13 -12.42 12.92
C ASN A 155 -15.25 -11.18 12.64
N PHE A 156 -14.60 -11.11 11.48
CA PHE A 156 -13.85 -9.93 11.08
C PHE A 156 -14.78 -8.75 10.80
N ALA A 157 -14.25 -7.54 10.89
CA ALA A 157 -15.02 -6.34 10.62
C ALA A 157 -14.14 -5.21 10.09
N PHE A 158 -14.71 -4.39 9.19
CA PHE A 158 -14.07 -3.21 8.63
C PHE A 158 -12.71 -3.53 7.96
N GLN A 159 -12.60 -4.72 7.41
CA GLN A 159 -11.38 -5.32 6.87
C GLN A 159 -10.86 -4.64 5.60
N HIS A 160 -9.56 -4.77 5.34
CA HIS A 160 -8.86 -4.21 4.19
C HIS A 160 -8.04 -5.26 3.43
N HIS A 161 -7.75 -4.95 2.15
CA HIS A 161 -6.77 -5.64 1.31
C HIS A 161 -6.99 -7.16 1.19
N ALA A 162 -8.19 -7.55 0.75
CA ALA A 162 -8.47 -8.96 0.45
C ALA A 162 -7.74 -9.41 -0.82
N ARG A 163 -7.01 -10.51 -0.72
CA ARG A 163 -6.24 -11.11 -1.81
C ARG A 163 -6.34 -12.63 -1.79
N PHE A 164 -6.63 -13.24 -2.94
CA PHE A 164 -6.27 -14.63 -3.14
C PHE A 164 -4.75 -14.78 -3.12
N VAL A 165 -4.27 -15.82 -2.45
CA VAL A 165 -2.83 -16.11 -2.29
C VAL A 165 -2.43 -17.47 -2.86
N ASN A 166 -3.34 -18.12 -3.59
CA ASN A 166 -3.06 -19.38 -4.27
C ASN A 166 -3.81 -19.46 -5.60
N ASP A 167 -3.27 -20.25 -6.52
CA ASP A 167 -3.82 -20.42 -7.86
C ASP A 167 -5.24 -20.99 -7.84
N ASP A 168 -5.52 -21.96 -6.95
CA ASP A 168 -6.84 -22.60 -6.86
C ASP A 168 -7.94 -21.66 -6.33
N LEU A 169 -7.59 -20.41 -6.00
CA LEU A 169 -8.51 -19.39 -5.48
C LEU A 169 -9.27 -19.88 -4.24
N THR A 170 -8.59 -20.60 -3.34
CA THR A 170 -9.22 -21.14 -2.11
C THR A 170 -8.69 -20.51 -0.84
N GLU A 171 -7.59 -19.77 -0.89
CA GLU A 171 -6.97 -19.15 0.27
C GLU A 171 -6.94 -17.63 0.09
N ILE A 172 -7.45 -16.92 1.09
CA ILE A 172 -7.55 -15.46 1.07
C ILE A 172 -6.81 -14.89 2.27
N THR A 173 -6.01 -13.86 2.03
CA THR A 173 -5.45 -13.02 3.08
C THR A 173 -6.11 -11.66 3.09
N PHE A 174 -6.32 -11.10 4.28
CA PHE A 174 -6.83 -9.74 4.47
C PHE A 174 -6.48 -9.24 5.87
N PHE A 175 -6.56 -7.93 6.08
CA PHE A 175 -6.36 -7.32 7.39
C PHE A 175 -7.70 -7.04 8.06
N ASP A 176 -7.94 -7.67 9.21
CA ASP A 176 -9.12 -7.46 10.06
C ASP A 176 -8.84 -6.32 11.03
N ASN A 177 -9.40 -5.14 10.73
CA ASN A 177 -9.35 -3.97 11.60
C ASN A 177 -10.16 -4.19 12.89
N HIS A 178 -11.17 -5.07 12.83
CA HIS A 178 -12.08 -5.49 13.89
C HIS A 178 -13.04 -4.41 14.42
N ASN A 179 -12.59 -3.15 14.51
CA ASN A 179 -13.42 -2.06 14.99
C ASN A 179 -13.10 -0.75 14.29
N MET A 180 -14.13 -0.02 13.89
CA MET A 180 -14.01 1.31 13.29
C MET A 180 -13.79 2.40 14.36
N TYR A 181 -14.22 2.17 15.59
CA TYR A 181 -14.08 3.14 16.68
C TYR A 181 -13.10 2.59 17.71
N ILE A 182 -11.99 3.30 17.91
CA ILE A 182 -10.96 2.91 18.87
C ILE A 182 -11.58 2.79 20.26
N ASN A 183 -11.48 1.61 20.85
CA ASN A 183 -11.95 1.30 22.20
C ASN A 183 -10.89 0.57 23.04
N SER A 184 -9.69 0.34 22.49
CA SER A 184 -8.55 -0.27 23.15
C SER A 184 -7.28 0.55 22.86
N PRO A 185 -6.26 0.54 23.75
CA PRO A 185 -5.04 1.28 23.50
C PRO A 185 -4.16 0.61 22.44
N THR A 186 -3.33 1.43 21.79
CA THR A 186 -2.21 0.99 20.96
C THR A 186 -0.92 1.62 21.53
N PRO A 187 0.06 0.83 22.03
CA PRO A 187 0.08 -0.62 22.17
C PRO A 187 -0.73 -1.12 23.38
N ASN A 188 -0.72 -2.45 23.60
CA ASN A 188 -1.38 -3.18 24.68
C ASN A 188 -2.90 -3.26 24.54
N CYS A 189 -3.38 -3.38 23.31
CA CYS A 189 -4.77 -3.68 23.04
C CYS A 189 -5.21 -4.96 23.78
N THR A 190 -6.38 -4.93 24.41
CA THR A 190 -6.96 -6.04 25.18
C THR A 190 -8.30 -6.53 24.63
N THR A 191 -8.96 -5.73 23.78
CA THR A 191 -10.27 -6.01 23.20
C THR A 191 -10.28 -5.48 21.77
N ASP A 192 -10.94 -6.20 20.86
CA ASP A 192 -11.11 -5.76 19.47
C ASP A 192 -9.79 -5.42 18.76
N CYS A 193 -8.75 -6.21 19.02
CA CYS A 193 -7.43 -6.00 18.45
C CYS A 193 -7.38 -6.41 17.00
N SER A 194 -6.71 -5.59 16.19
CA SER A 194 -6.58 -5.84 14.76
C SER A 194 -5.57 -6.95 14.49
N ARG A 195 -5.79 -7.67 13.39
CA ARG A 195 -4.99 -8.83 13.02
C ARG A 195 -4.97 -9.04 11.51
N GLY A 196 -3.85 -9.53 11.00
CA GLY A 196 -3.86 -10.17 9.70
C GLY A 196 -4.59 -11.51 9.78
N MET A 197 -5.33 -11.88 8.74
CA MET A 197 -6.03 -13.16 8.64
C MET A 197 -5.67 -13.87 7.36
N LYS A 198 -5.51 -15.19 7.45
CA LYS A 198 -5.51 -16.12 6.31
C LYS A 198 -6.65 -17.10 6.51
N ILE A 199 -7.60 -17.14 5.58
CA ILE A 199 -8.73 -18.07 5.59
C ILE A 199 -8.66 -19.03 4.39
N LYS A 200 -9.31 -20.17 4.53
CA LYS A 200 -9.47 -21.18 3.47
C LYS A 200 -10.93 -21.47 3.22
N LEU A 201 -11.32 -21.37 1.96
CA LEU A 201 -12.65 -21.65 1.44
C LEU A 201 -12.73 -23.09 0.91
N ASN A 202 -13.89 -23.71 1.09
CA ASN A 202 -14.25 -24.97 0.45
C ASN A 202 -15.58 -24.76 -0.28
N TYR A 203 -15.51 -24.69 -1.61
CA TYR A 203 -16.67 -24.44 -2.47
C TYR A 203 -17.63 -25.63 -2.57
N HIS A 204 -17.17 -26.86 -2.34
CA HIS A 204 -18.05 -28.03 -2.38
C HIS A 204 -18.96 -28.10 -1.16
N ASN A 205 -18.39 -27.88 0.03
CA ASN A 205 -19.14 -27.94 1.29
C ASN A 205 -19.67 -26.57 1.72
N MET A 206 -19.32 -25.50 1.00
CA MET A 206 -19.56 -24.11 1.39
C MET A 206 -19.12 -23.85 2.83
N THR A 207 -17.87 -24.15 3.13
CA THR A 207 -17.27 -23.91 4.45
C THR A 207 -16.06 -22.99 4.38
N VAL A 208 -15.82 -22.26 5.47
CA VAL A 208 -14.64 -21.42 5.64
C VAL A 208 -13.91 -21.80 6.91
N LYS A 209 -12.58 -21.83 6.86
CA LYS A 209 -11.72 -22.12 8.01
C LYS A 209 -10.66 -21.05 8.15
N LEU A 210 -10.42 -20.60 9.37
CA LEU A 210 -9.25 -19.80 9.71
C LEU A 210 -8.00 -20.67 9.67
N VAL A 211 -7.03 -20.26 8.83
CA VAL A 211 -5.74 -20.95 8.70
C VAL A 211 -4.71 -20.33 9.62
N HIS A 212 -4.63 -18.99 9.64
CA HIS A 212 -3.64 -18.27 10.44
C HIS A 212 -4.11 -16.88 10.85
N GLN A 213 -3.54 -16.38 11.95
CA GLN A 213 -3.74 -15.02 12.45
C GLN A 213 -2.40 -14.36 12.76
N PHE A 214 -2.23 -13.14 12.28
CA PHE A 214 -1.01 -12.36 12.43
C PHE A 214 -1.31 -11.17 13.34
N TYR A 215 -1.12 -11.35 14.64
CA TYR A 215 -1.24 -10.26 15.62
C TYR A 215 0.08 -9.51 15.75
N HIS A 216 0.01 -8.19 15.94
CA HIS A 216 1.19 -7.40 16.26
C HIS A 216 1.77 -7.87 17.62
N PRO A 217 3.10 -8.03 17.79
CA PRO A 217 3.71 -8.50 19.05
C PRO A 217 3.44 -7.62 20.27
N LYS A 218 3.00 -6.38 20.04
CA LYS A 218 2.62 -5.42 21.08
C LYS A 218 1.11 -5.25 21.27
N SER A 219 0.29 -6.02 20.55
CA SER A 219 -1.17 -5.91 20.47
C SER A 219 -1.64 -4.51 20.12
N VAL A 220 -2.17 -4.33 18.91
CA VAL A 220 -2.54 -3.01 18.39
C VAL A 220 -3.98 -3.03 17.87
N GLN A 221 -4.59 -1.86 17.90
CA GLN A 221 -5.86 -1.58 17.25
C GLN A 221 -5.66 -0.52 16.18
N ALA A 222 -6.06 -0.86 14.96
CA ALA A 222 -5.99 -0.05 13.75
C ALA A 222 -7.41 0.10 13.19
N TRP A 223 -8.00 1.29 13.31
CA TRP A 223 -9.40 1.51 12.95
C TRP A 223 -9.66 1.58 11.43
N ALA A 224 -8.61 1.76 10.63
CA ALA A 224 -8.65 1.80 9.19
C ALA A 224 -7.33 1.31 8.57
N GLU A 225 -7.37 1.09 7.26
CA GLU A 225 -6.23 0.71 6.43
C GLU A 225 -5.61 -0.64 6.82
N GLY A 226 -4.41 -0.90 6.32
CA GLY A 226 -3.65 -2.11 6.58
C GLY A 226 -3.83 -3.13 5.48
N GLY A 227 -3.01 -4.17 5.56
CA GLY A 227 -3.01 -5.21 4.55
C GLY A 227 -1.90 -6.24 4.75
N ILE A 228 -2.02 -7.32 3.98
CA ILE A 228 -1.03 -8.38 3.95
C ILE A 228 -0.44 -8.47 2.55
N HIS A 229 0.88 -8.54 2.46
CA HIS A 229 1.60 -8.94 1.26
C HIS A 229 2.20 -10.33 1.48
N ALA A 230 1.63 -11.34 0.83
CA ALA A 230 2.24 -12.66 0.76
C ALA A 230 3.50 -12.59 -0.11
N LEU A 231 4.62 -13.12 0.38
CA LEU A 231 5.92 -13.05 -0.26
C LEU A 231 6.27 -14.40 -0.92
N ASP A 232 7.10 -14.36 -1.96
CA ASP A 232 7.48 -15.54 -2.75
C ASP A 232 8.21 -16.62 -1.93
N ASN A 233 8.84 -16.22 -0.81
CA ASN A 233 9.49 -17.14 0.11
C ASN A 233 8.53 -17.80 1.12
N GLY A 234 7.21 -17.57 0.99
CA GLY A 234 6.18 -18.10 1.89
C GLY A 234 5.89 -17.25 3.12
N ASN A 235 6.63 -16.16 3.33
CA ASN A 235 6.40 -15.23 4.43
C ASN A 235 5.21 -14.30 4.16
N PHE A 236 4.76 -13.61 5.20
CA PHE A 236 3.69 -12.62 5.15
C PHE A 236 4.16 -11.30 5.74
N LEU A 237 4.17 -10.24 4.95
CA LEU A 237 4.40 -8.88 5.43
C LEU A 237 3.06 -8.22 5.76
N VAL A 238 2.85 -7.90 7.04
CA VAL A 238 1.59 -7.36 7.55
C VAL A 238 1.80 -5.90 7.94
N GLY A 239 1.14 -5.00 7.22
CA GLY A 239 1.01 -3.59 7.60
C GLY A 239 -0.20 -3.37 8.48
N TYR A 240 -0.02 -2.71 9.63
CA TYR A 240 -1.09 -2.49 10.61
C TYR A 240 -1.83 -1.16 10.40
N GLY A 241 -1.96 -0.72 9.14
CA GLY A 241 -2.74 0.45 8.72
C GLY A 241 -2.29 1.75 9.37
N VAL A 242 -3.24 2.45 9.99
CA VAL A 242 -2.97 3.70 10.74
C VAL A 242 -1.98 3.53 11.90
N VAL A 243 -1.69 2.29 12.32
CA VAL A 243 -0.61 2.01 13.29
C VAL A 243 0.73 2.09 12.56
N PRO A 244 1.71 2.87 13.05
CA PRO A 244 2.97 3.12 12.35
C PRO A 244 3.96 1.96 12.48
N SER A 245 3.52 0.75 12.17
CA SER A 245 4.29 -0.48 12.29
C SER A 245 3.89 -1.50 11.23
N PHE A 246 4.86 -2.30 10.81
CA PHE A 246 4.63 -3.50 10.01
C PHE A 246 5.56 -4.62 10.45
N VAL A 247 5.13 -5.86 10.24
CA VAL A 247 5.82 -7.06 10.71
C VAL A 247 5.86 -8.08 9.60
N GLU A 248 7.04 -8.65 9.35
CA GLU A 248 7.19 -9.83 8.50
C GLU A 248 7.11 -11.08 9.36
N PHE A 249 6.17 -11.96 9.03
CA PHE A 249 6.01 -13.27 9.65
C PHE A 249 6.49 -14.37 8.71
N THR A 250 7.12 -15.39 9.25
CA THR A 250 7.37 -16.64 8.52
C THR A 250 6.06 -17.35 8.20
N GLU A 251 6.11 -18.35 7.32
CA GLU A 251 4.94 -19.20 7.02
C GLU A 251 4.32 -19.83 8.28
N THR A 252 5.14 -20.14 9.29
CA THR A 252 4.71 -20.73 10.57
C THR A 252 4.17 -19.70 11.57
N GLY A 253 4.27 -18.39 11.27
CA GLY A 253 3.80 -17.30 12.12
C GLY A 253 4.87 -16.73 13.07
N GLU A 254 6.14 -17.08 12.91
CA GLU A 254 7.23 -16.50 13.70
C GLU A 254 7.62 -15.12 13.15
N ILE A 255 8.06 -14.21 14.02
CA ILE A 255 8.46 -12.86 13.60
C ILE A 255 9.86 -12.91 12.98
N ALA A 256 9.96 -12.59 11.69
CA ALA A 256 11.23 -12.42 10.99
C ALA A 256 11.77 -10.98 11.12
N MET A 257 10.87 -9.99 11.12
CA MET A 257 11.23 -8.57 11.19
C MET A 257 10.06 -7.76 11.74
N GLU A 258 10.36 -6.77 12.60
CA GLU A 258 9.40 -5.76 13.07
C GLU A 258 9.99 -4.37 12.80
N ILE A 259 9.22 -3.49 12.15
CA ILE A 259 9.62 -2.11 11.88
C ILE A 259 8.54 -1.16 12.39
N GLN A 260 8.93 -0.29 13.32
CA GLN A 260 8.14 0.86 13.75
C GLN A 260 8.66 2.12 13.06
N THR A 261 7.81 2.80 12.30
CA THR A 261 8.22 3.98 11.51
C THR A 261 8.00 5.30 12.26
N ARG A 262 7.13 5.32 13.28
CA ARG A 262 6.78 6.52 14.06
C ARG A 262 6.36 6.18 15.50
N PRO A 263 6.32 7.14 16.43
CA PRO A 263 5.84 6.90 17.80
C PRO A 263 4.38 6.43 17.87
N TRP A 264 4.06 5.57 18.84
CA TRP A 264 2.73 4.94 18.97
C TRP A 264 1.55 5.92 19.10
N TYR A 265 1.73 7.10 19.69
CA TYR A 265 0.63 8.06 19.90
C TYR A 265 -0.02 8.55 18.61
N VAL A 266 0.66 8.41 17.45
CA VAL A 266 0.09 8.78 16.15
C VAL A 266 -0.92 7.76 15.60
N ALA A 267 -1.00 6.55 16.19
CA ALA A 267 -1.93 5.50 15.80
C ALA A 267 -3.42 5.87 15.96
N SER A 268 -3.71 7.03 16.57
CA SER A 268 -5.04 7.63 16.68
C SER A 268 -5.42 8.53 15.49
N GLY A 269 -4.73 8.43 14.34
CA GLY A 269 -5.01 9.22 13.13
C GLY A 269 -4.43 10.63 13.15
N ARG A 270 -3.33 10.86 13.89
CA ARG A 270 -2.66 12.18 14.00
C ARG A 270 -1.35 12.28 13.21
N GLY A 271 -1.10 11.34 12.29
CA GLY A 271 0.15 11.25 11.53
C GLY A 271 -0.08 10.93 10.05
N THR A 272 1.02 10.75 9.31
CA THR A 272 0.97 10.11 7.99
C THR A 272 0.75 8.63 8.21
N ASP A 273 -0.38 8.12 7.74
CA ASP A 273 -0.78 6.73 7.94
C ASP A 273 0.02 5.79 7.02
N LEU A 274 0.17 4.54 7.44
CA LEU A 274 0.83 3.49 6.67
C LEU A 274 -0.25 2.65 5.98
N TYR A 275 -0.77 3.20 4.87
CA TYR A 275 -1.93 2.63 4.18
C TYR A 275 -1.79 1.14 3.88
N ARG A 276 -0.72 0.77 3.19
CA ARG A 276 -0.28 -0.61 2.91
C ARG A 276 1.24 -0.64 2.84
N VAL A 277 1.81 -1.84 2.96
CA VAL A 277 3.25 -2.08 2.79
C VAL A 277 3.45 -3.21 1.79
N TYR A 278 4.43 -3.03 0.92
CA TYR A 278 4.85 -4.03 -0.03
C TYR A 278 6.36 -4.20 0.03
N LYS A 279 6.83 -5.38 -0.35
CA LYS A 279 8.25 -5.75 -0.40
C LYS A 279 8.46 -6.54 -1.67
N PHE A 280 9.30 -6.00 -2.55
CA PHE A 280 9.62 -6.57 -3.85
C PHE A 280 11.13 -6.47 -4.08
N ASP A 281 11.65 -7.31 -4.96
CA ASP A 281 13.01 -7.18 -5.49
C ASP A 281 13.05 -6.06 -6.54
N TRP A 282 12.91 -4.82 -6.05
CA TRP A 282 12.85 -3.63 -6.89
C TRP A 282 14.25 -3.08 -7.18
N VAL A 283 14.60 -3.02 -8.46
CA VAL A 283 15.82 -2.39 -8.96
C VAL A 283 15.45 -1.09 -9.66
N ALA A 284 16.00 0.03 -9.18
CA ALA A 284 15.78 1.33 -9.77
C ALA A 284 17.05 2.16 -9.93
N GLN A 285 17.05 2.92 -11.02
CA GLN A 285 18.05 3.92 -11.34
C GLN A 285 17.32 5.20 -11.78
N PRO A 286 17.21 6.19 -10.89
CA PRO A 286 16.46 7.42 -11.18
C PRO A 286 17.12 8.23 -12.30
N SER A 287 16.33 9.05 -13.00
CA SER A 287 16.82 9.90 -14.09
C SER A 287 17.63 11.13 -13.62
N TRP A 288 17.62 11.43 -12.33
CA TRP A 288 18.46 12.47 -11.73
C TRP A 288 19.76 11.89 -11.17
N LYS A 289 20.81 12.72 -11.19
CA LYS A 289 22.15 12.36 -10.68
C LYS A 289 22.19 12.23 -9.16
N PRO A 290 23.19 11.51 -8.61
CA PRO A 290 23.52 11.59 -7.20
C PRO A 290 23.92 13.03 -6.79
N VAL A 291 23.74 13.36 -5.51
CA VAL A 291 24.00 14.70 -4.98
C VAL A 291 25.05 14.64 -3.87
N MET A 292 25.96 15.61 -3.87
CA MET A 292 26.91 15.84 -2.79
C MET A 292 26.82 17.28 -2.28
N VAL A 293 26.78 17.45 -0.97
CA VAL A 293 26.79 18.76 -0.29
C VAL A 293 27.83 18.77 0.82
N GLU A 294 28.34 19.95 1.15
CA GLU A 294 29.23 20.14 2.29
C GLU A 294 28.49 20.79 3.47
N VAL A 295 28.64 20.20 4.66
CA VAL A 295 28.15 20.78 5.91
C VAL A 295 29.19 20.54 7.01
N ARG A 296 29.78 21.63 7.53
CA ARG A 296 30.73 21.58 8.66
C ARG A 296 31.92 20.63 8.42
N GLN A 297 32.51 20.75 7.25
CA GLN A 297 33.66 20.00 6.72
C GLN A 297 33.37 18.50 6.56
N ILE A 298 32.11 18.15 6.36
CA ILE A 298 31.67 16.79 6.04
C ILE A 298 30.96 16.88 4.69
N LEU A 299 31.40 16.06 3.75
CA LEU A 299 30.72 15.84 2.49
C LEU A 299 29.65 14.77 2.73
N TYR A 300 28.39 15.13 2.48
CA TYR A 300 27.26 14.22 2.52
C TYR A 300 26.88 13.87 1.09
N ILE A 301 26.82 12.58 0.80
CA ILE A 301 26.53 12.05 -0.53
C ILE A 301 25.28 11.17 -0.44
N SER A 302 24.35 11.35 -1.36
CA SER A 302 23.15 10.52 -1.46
C SER A 302 22.66 10.41 -2.90
N TRP A 303 21.91 9.35 -3.18
CA TRP A 303 21.18 9.18 -4.44
C TRP A 303 19.81 8.62 -4.14
N ASN A 304 18.86 9.52 -3.89
CA ASN A 304 17.51 9.12 -3.57
C ASN A 304 16.88 8.36 -4.76
N GLY A 305 16.37 7.16 -4.51
CA GLY A 305 15.76 6.28 -5.52
C GLY A 305 16.70 5.27 -6.19
N ALA A 306 18.03 5.44 -6.11
CA ALA A 306 18.95 4.44 -6.65
C ALA A 306 19.11 3.25 -5.71
N THR A 307 18.90 2.03 -6.20
CA THR A 307 18.93 0.81 -5.37
C THR A 307 20.24 0.04 -5.43
N GLU A 308 21.01 0.21 -6.51
CA GLU A 308 22.20 -0.61 -6.80
C GLU A 308 23.52 0.01 -6.32
N VAL A 309 23.48 1.14 -5.62
CA VAL A 309 24.71 1.78 -5.11
C VAL A 309 25.27 0.96 -3.94
N ASP A 310 26.42 0.33 -4.15
CA ASP A 310 27.15 -0.41 -3.11
C ASP A 310 28.16 0.50 -2.39
N SER A 311 28.89 1.32 -3.16
CA SER A 311 29.93 2.19 -2.62
C SER A 311 30.07 3.51 -3.38
N TRP A 312 30.82 4.43 -2.79
CA TRP A 312 31.13 5.76 -3.32
C TRP A 312 32.63 5.91 -3.49
N ALA A 313 33.10 6.19 -4.71
CA ALA A 313 34.47 6.63 -4.94
C ALA A 313 34.54 8.16 -4.88
N LEU A 314 35.25 8.69 -3.89
CA LEU A 314 35.45 10.12 -3.72
C LEU A 314 36.73 10.55 -4.45
N TYR A 315 36.59 11.54 -5.31
CA TYR A 315 37.67 12.22 -6.01
C TYR A 315 37.80 13.65 -5.49
N GLY A 316 39.03 14.17 -5.47
CA GLY A 316 39.28 15.57 -5.16
C GLY A 316 40.57 16.11 -5.76
N GLY A 317 40.64 17.42 -5.91
CA GLY A 317 41.81 18.07 -6.49
C GLY A 317 41.77 19.60 -6.47
N SER A 318 42.76 20.19 -7.14
CA SER A 318 42.92 21.65 -7.26
C SER A 318 42.09 22.27 -8.39
N SER A 319 41.60 21.46 -9.34
CA SER A 319 40.71 21.90 -10.43
C SER A 319 39.70 20.79 -10.79
N PRO A 320 38.57 21.12 -11.45
CA PRO A 320 37.59 20.15 -11.93
C PRO A 320 38.18 19.11 -12.89
N THR A 321 39.29 19.43 -13.57
CA THR A 321 39.93 18.55 -14.56
C THR A 321 41.12 17.78 -14.00
N THR A 322 41.51 18.04 -12.75
CA THR A 322 42.70 17.46 -12.12
C THR A 322 42.36 16.95 -10.73
N MET A 323 41.36 16.06 -10.66
CA MET A 323 41.02 15.33 -9.45
C MET A 323 41.65 13.94 -9.46
N HIS A 324 42.01 13.46 -8.28
CA HIS A 324 42.51 12.10 -8.08
C HIS A 324 41.61 11.37 -7.09
N HIS A 325 41.59 10.05 -7.19
CA HIS A 325 40.91 9.20 -6.22
C HIS A 325 41.48 9.47 -4.82
N LEU A 326 40.60 9.72 -3.86
CA LEU A 326 40.95 9.96 -2.47
C LEU A 326 40.67 8.71 -1.63
N LEU A 327 39.45 8.17 -1.75
CA LEU A 327 39.02 6.97 -1.07
C LEU A 327 37.75 6.40 -1.70
N THR A 328 37.47 5.13 -1.39
CA THR A 328 36.17 4.50 -1.65
C THR A 328 35.54 4.14 -0.31
N MET A 329 34.26 4.48 -0.11
CA MET A 329 33.52 4.12 1.11
C MET A 329 32.22 3.39 0.79
N PRO A 330 31.85 2.36 1.58
CA PRO A 330 30.57 1.66 1.41
C PRO A 330 29.39 2.60 1.68
N LYS A 331 28.28 2.40 0.97
CA LYS A 331 27.02 3.06 1.27
C LYS A 331 26.42 2.43 2.54
N THR A 332 26.30 3.20 3.61
CA THR A 332 25.86 2.69 4.92
C THR A 332 24.41 3.04 5.27
N GLY A 333 23.72 3.84 4.43
CA GLY A 333 22.37 4.30 4.68
C GLY A 333 21.81 5.15 3.54
N PHE A 334 20.86 6.03 3.85
CA PHE A 334 20.33 7.02 2.88
C PHE A 334 21.41 8.04 2.46
N GLU A 335 22.13 8.58 3.44
CA GLU A 335 23.27 9.49 3.25
C GLU A 335 24.56 8.84 3.73
N THR A 336 25.65 9.06 2.99
CA THR A 336 27.00 8.66 3.39
C THR A 336 27.83 9.93 3.64
N GLY A 337 28.27 10.11 4.89
CA GLY A 337 29.08 11.25 5.31
C GLY A 337 30.57 10.92 5.33
N VAL A 338 31.40 11.76 4.74
CA VAL A 338 32.87 11.63 4.76
C VAL A 338 33.53 12.96 5.11
N ARG A 339 34.53 12.91 5.99
CA ARG A 339 35.44 14.02 6.24
C ARG A 339 36.74 13.76 5.48
N PRO A 340 37.03 14.48 4.38
CA PRO A 340 38.25 14.27 3.61
C PRO A 340 39.50 14.52 4.46
N SER A 341 40.53 13.69 4.30
CA SER A 341 41.82 13.84 5.00
C SER A 341 42.65 15.02 4.49
N ASN A 342 42.49 15.37 3.21
CA ASN A 342 43.16 16.49 2.55
C ASN A 342 42.15 17.52 2.08
N SER A 343 42.46 18.81 2.22
CA SER A 343 41.64 19.88 1.68
C SER A 343 41.81 19.99 0.17
N SER A 344 40.85 19.49 -0.60
CA SER A 344 40.73 19.76 -2.03
C SER A 344 39.86 20.99 -2.30
N ALA A 345 40.13 21.68 -3.42
CA ALA A 345 39.30 22.81 -3.87
C ALA A 345 38.01 22.33 -4.54
N PHE A 346 38.06 21.14 -5.16
CA PHE A 346 36.95 20.50 -5.85
C PHE A 346 36.81 19.05 -5.38
N TYR A 347 35.56 18.58 -5.29
CA TYR A 347 35.23 17.19 -5.01
C TYR A 347 34.18 16.66 -5.98
N GLN A 348 34.23 15.36 -6.25
CA GLN A 348 33.18 14.63 -6.94
C GLN A 348 33.05 13.24 -6.32
N ALA A 349 31.83 12.74 -6.19
CA ALA A 349 31.60 11.35 -5.80
C ALA A 349 31.04 10.57 -7.00
N ILE A 350 31.53 9.35 -7.20
CA ILE A 350 31.05 8.40 -8.19
C ILE A 350 30.36 7.25 -7.46
N ALA A 351 29.11 6.97 -7.83
CA ALA A 351 28.38 5.81 -7.34
C ALA A 351 28.89 4.55 -8.04
N LEU A 352 29.20 3.52 -7.25
CA LEU A 352 29.67 2.23 -7.76
C LEU A 352 28.68 1.13 -7.40
N ASP A 353 28.49 0.19 -8.32
CA ASP A 353 27.78 -1.06 -8.05
C ASP A 353 28.65 -2.06 -7.27
N LYS A 354 28.09 -3.22 -6.92
CA LYS A 354 28.76 -4.30 -6.19
C LYS A 354 29.99 -4.90 -6.91
N ASP A 355 30.07 -4.73 -8.23
CA ASP A 355 31.15 -5.25 -9.08
C ASP A 355 32.22 -4.16 -9.34
N GLY A 356 32.00 -2.94 -8.81
CA GLY A 356 32.90 -1.80 -8.94
C GLY A 356 32.71 -0.98 -10.20
N ASN A 357 31.63 -1.19 -10.96
CA ASN A 357 31.32 -0.39 -12.14
C ASN A 357 30.72 0.96 -11.75
N GLU A 358 31.05 2.00 -12.53
CA GLU A 358 30.47 3.32 -12.34
C GLU A 358 29.00 3.34 -12.79
N LEU A 359 28.11 3.78 -11.90
CA LEU A 359 26.68 3.94 -12.17
C LEU A 359 26.36 5.37 -12.65
N ASP A 360 26.78 6.37 -11.88
CA ASP A 360 26.69 7.80 -12.20
C ASP A 360 27.59 8.60 -11.23
N SER A 361 27.70 9.91 -11.42
CA SER A 361 28.54 10.80 -10.62
C SER A 361 27.78 12.06 -10.20
N THR A 362 28.18 12.61 -9.05
CA THR A 362 27.64 13.89 -8.60
C THR A 362 28.14 15.00 -9.52
N GLU A 363 27.45 16.14 -9.51
CA GLU A 363 28.08 17.37 -9.97
C GLU A 363 29.36 17.66 -9.15
N ILE A 364 30.31 18.37 -9.77
CA ILE A 364 31.56 18.74 -9.12
C ILE A 364 31.27 19.85 -8.10
N LEU A 365 31.58 19.58 -6.83
CA LEU A 365 31.42 20.53 -5.74
C LEU A 365 32.69 21.39 -5.60
N GLU A 366 32.55 22.71 -5.75
CA GLU A 366 33.62 23.68 -5.46
C GLU A 366 33.52 24.21 -4.02
N MET A 367 34.61 24.10 -3.26
CA MET A 367 34.65 24.46 -1.83
C MET A 367 34.73 25.97 -1.57
N TYR A 368 35.07 26.80 -2.57
CA TYR A 368 35.38 28.23 -2.39
C TYR A 368 34.17 29.19 -2.50
N ARG A 369 32.92 28.67 -2.54
CA ARG A 369 31.70 29.50 -2.67
C ARG A 369 30.51 29.07 -1.81
N LEU A 370 30.71 28.73 -0.53
CA LEU A 370 29.57 28.50 0.37
C LEU A 370 29.44 29.60 1.44
N SER A 371 29.03 30.80 0.99
CA SER A 371 28.28 31.72 1.85
C SER A 371 26.82 31.26 1.87
N SER A 372 26.47 30.49 2.89
CA SER A 372 25.14 29.95 3.26
C SER A 372 24.89 28.48 2.85
N PRO A 373 24.29 27.68 3.76
CA PRO A 373 23.94 26.29 3.49
C PRO A 373 22.86 26.22 2.41
N THR A 374 23.17 25.52 1.32
CA THR A 374 22.17 25.20 0.30
C THR A 374 21.32 24.06 0.86
N LEU A 375 20.10 24.37 1.28
CA LEU A 375 19.11 23.35 1.68
C LEU A 375 18.85 22.42 0.49
N LEU A 376 18.86 21.11 0.72
CA LEU A 376 18.40 20.10 -0.22
C LEU A 376 16.97 20.46 -0.66
N ARG A 377 16.81 20.89 -1.91
CA ARG A 377 15.52 20.91 -2.59
C ARG A 377 15.47 19.66 -3.45
N ILE A 378 14.70 18.69 -3.00
CA ILE A 378 14.24 17.57 -3.83
C ILE A 378 13.12 18.17 -4.71
N PRO A 379 13.21 18.10 -6.05
CA PRO A 379 12.15 18.58 -6.94
C PRO A 379 10.83 17.83 -6.75
#